data_AF-A0AAU7D5R1-F1
#
_entry.id   AF-A0AAU7D5R1-F1
#
_cell.length_a   1.000
_cell.length_b   1.000
_cell.length_c   1.000
_cell.angle_alpha   90.00
_cell.angle_beta   90.00
_cell.angle_gamma   90.00
#
_symmetry.space_group_name_H-M   'P 1'
#
loop_
_entity.id
_entity.type
_entity.pdbx_description
1 polymer ?
#
loop_
_entity_poly.entity_id
_entity_poly.type
_entity_poly.pdbx_seq_one_letter_code
_entity_poly.pdbx_strand_id
1 'polypeptide(L)' 'MTETMWKCDQVRAGQLYNRMMFDTRAEAVEFMQRMQQMEPDQMFSIEAIEAKQIWN' A
#
# COMPACT_ATOMS: atom_id res chain seq x y z
N MET A 1 0.79 -22.04 4.27
CA MET A 1 1.48 -20.92 3.60
C MET A 1 0.67 -19.69 3.92
N THR A 2 1.11 -18.86 4.87
CA THR A 2 0.48 -17.58 5.17
C THR A 2 0.83 -16.64 4.02
N GLU A 3 -0.11 -16.41 3.11
CA GLU A 3 0.01 -15.44 2.02
C GLU A 3 0.13 -14.05 2.66
N THR A 4 1.37 -13.61 2.86
CA THR A 4 1.67 -12.28 3.37
C THR A 4 1.53 -11.33 2.19
N MET A 5 0.50 -10.51 2.22
CA MET A 5 0.27 -9.46 1.23
C MET A 5 0.77 -8.13 1.78
N TRP A 6 1.02 -7.19 0.90
CA TRP A 6 1.50 -5.86 1.20
C TRP A 6 0.43 -4.86 0.84
N LYS A 7 -0.16 -4.26 1.86
CA LYS A 7 -1.14 -3.19 1.72
C LYS A 7 -0.41 -1.87 1.55
N CYS A 8 -0.77 -1.10 0.54
CA CYS A 8 -0.32 0.27 0.33
C CYS A 8 -1.53 1.20 0.41
N ASP A 9 -1.65 1.92 1.52
CA ASP A 9 -2.68 2.94 1.73
C ASP A 9 -2.16 4.30 1.30
N GLN A 10 -2.84 4.90 0.33
CA GLN A 10 -2.56 6.23 -0.21
C GLN A 10 -3.52 7.22 0.45
N VAL A 11 -2.97 8.16 1.21
CA VAL A 11 -3.71 9.18 1.97
C VAL A 11 -3.43 10.55 1.37
N ARG A 12 -4.50 11.29 1.07
CA ARG A 12 -4.43 12.67 0.58
C ARG A 12 -5.34 13.53 1.44
N ALA A 13 -4.84 14.69 1.89
CA ALA A 13 -5.60 15.60 2.75
C ALA A 13 -6.24 14.91 3.99
N GLY A 14 -5.55 13.92 4.57
CA GLY A 14 -6.03 13.16 5.73
C GLY A 14 -7.10 12.12 5.45
N GLN A 15 -7.48 11.90 4.19
CA GLN A 15 -8.44 10.87 3.80
C GLN A 15 -7.77 9.75 3.00
N LEU A 16 -8.16 8.50 3.29
CA LEU A 16 -7.75 7.35 2.49
C LEU A 16 -8.33 7.54 1.08
N TYR A 17 -7.44 7.82 0.13
CA TYR A 17 -7.78 8.07 -1.25
C TYR A 17 -7.86 6.75 -2.03
N ASN A 18 -6.87 5.88 -1.81
CA ASN A 18 -6.80 4.59 -2.47
C ASN A 18 -6.10 3.56 -1.58
N ARG A 19 -6.48 2.29 -1.73
CA ARG A 19 -5.84 1.14 -1.10
C ARG A 19 -5.48 0.13 -2.18
N MET A 20 -4.21 -0.18 -2.28
CA MET A 20 -3.69 -1.19 -3.19
C MET A 20 -3.06 -2.33 -2.41
N MET A 21 -3.07 -3.51 -3.02
CA MET A 21 -2.61 -4.75 -2.43
C MET A 21 -1.58 -5.35 -3.38
N PHE A 22 -0.45 -5.77 -2.84
CA PHE A 22 0.65 -6.34 -3.59
C PHE A 22 1.06 -7.67 -2.98
N ASP A 23 1.44 -8.63 -3.82
CA ASP A 23 1.94 -9.92 -3.35
C ASP A 23 3.33 -9.78 -2.73
N THR A 24 4.11 -8.79 -3.16
CA THR A 24 5.48 -8.57 -2.66
C THR A 24 5.71 -7.16 -2.12
N ARG A 25 6.67 -7.04 -1.19
CA ARG A 25 7.11 -5.75 -0.65
C ARG A 25 7.70 -4.87 -1.73
N ALA A 26 8.47 -5.47 -2.64
CA ALA A 26 9.19 -4.75 -3.67
C ALA A 26 8.22 -3.96 -4.54
N GLU A 27 7.15 -4.60 -5.00
CA GLU A 27 6.11 -3.95 -5.81
C GLU A 27 5.43 -2.80 -5.07
N ALA A 28 5.09 -2.98 -3.79
CA ALA A 28 4.49 -1.91 -2.98
C ALA A 28 5.42 -0.69 -2.82
N VAL A 29 6.72 -0.94 -2.63
CA VAL A 29 7.73 0.12 -2.47
C VAL A 29 8.00 0.82 -3.80
N GLU A 30 8.15 0.09 -4.90
CA GLU A 30 8.33 0.67 -6.24
C GLU A 30 7.14 1.54 -6.62
N PHE A 31 5.92 1.07 -6.33
CA PHE A 31 4.71 1.84 -6.56
C PHE A 31 4.71 3.15 -5.75
N MET A 32 4.99 3.09 -4.44
CA MET A 32 5.09 4.27 -3.59
C MET A 32 6.13 5.26 -4.13
N GLN A 33 7.35 4.80 -4.44
CA GLN A 33 8.42 5.67 -4.90
C GLN A 33 8.05 6.39 -6.21
N ARG A 34 7.40 5.68 -7.13
CA ARG A 34 6.92 6.26 -8.39
C ARG A 34 5.85 7.32 -8.15
N MET A 35 4.90 7.06 -7.25
CA MET A 35 3.81 7.99 -6.96
C MET A 35 4.27 9.20 -6.16
N GLN A 36 5.19 9.03 -5.22
CA GLN A 36 5.78 10.11 -4.44
C GLN A 36 6.54 11.11 -5.33
N GLN A 37 7.11 10.67 -6.46
CA GLN A 37 7.72 11.58 -7.43
C GLN A 37 6.70 12.39 -8.23
N MET A 38 5.48 11.87 -8.44
CA MET A 38 4.43 12.58 -9.18
C MET A 38 3.63 13.52 -8.28
N GLU A 39 3.28 13.07 -7.07
CA GLU A 39 2.50 13.82 -6.09
C GLU A 39 3.19 13.74 -4.70
N PRO A 40 4.13 14.67 -4.40
CA PRO A 40 4.88 14.64 -3.15
C PRO A 40 4.05 14.98 -1.91
N ASP A 41 2.91 15.65 -2.09
CA ASP A 41 1.93 15.97 -1.02
C ASP A 41 1.14 14.74 -0.55
N GLN A 42 1.31 13.62 -1.24
CA GLN A 42 0.59 12.41 -0.95
C GLN A 42 1.36 11.51 0.01
N MET A 43 0.68 11.09 1.07
CA MET A 43 1.23 10.19 2.06
C MET A 43 0.92 8.75 1.69
N PHE A 44 1.89 7.86 1.88
CA PHE A 44 1.74 6.43 1.62
C PHE A 44 2.09 5.65 2.89
N SER A 45 1.32 4.61 3.19
CA SER A 45 1.58 3.68 4.29
C SER A 45 1.64 2.26 3.74
N ILE A 46 2.79 1.62 3.87
CA ILE A 46 3.00 0.23 3.44
C ILE A 46 3.01 -0.67 4.68
N GLU A 47 2.12 -1.66 4.70
CA GLU A 47 1.99 -2.60 5.82
C GLU A 47 1.91 -4.04 5.30
N ALA A 48 2.67 -4.94 5.92
CA ALA A 48 2.53 -6.37 5.69
C ALA A 48 1.28 -6.87 6.43
N ILE A 49 0.40 -7.52 5.69
CA ILE A 49 -0.87 -8.04 6.20
C ILE A 49 -1.02 -9.50 5.83
N GLU A 50 -1.67 -10.27 6.69
CA GLU A 50 -2.02 -11.65 6.37
C GLU A 50 -3.26 -11.66 5.47
N ALA A 51 -3.23 -12.39 4.36
CA ALA A 51 -4.35 -12.47 3.41
C ALA A 51 -5.69 -12.85 4.06
N LYS A 52 -5.64 -13.61 5.16
CA LYS A 52 -6.79 -14.01 5.97
C LYS A 52 -7.51 -12.82 6.64
N GLN A 53 -6.85 -11.68 6.87
CA GLN A 53 -7.48 -10.51 7.49
C GLN A 53 -8.36 -9.69 6.53
N ILE A 54 -8.30 -9.96 5.22
CA ILE A 54 -9.03 -9.20 4.20
C ILE A 54 -10.39 -9.83 3.87
N TRP A 55 -10.52 -11.14 4.04
CA TRP A 55 -11.69 -11.94 3.61
C TRP A 55 -12.57 -12.40 4.78
N ASN A 56 -12.81 -11.55 5.77
CA ASN A 56 -13.68 -11.86 6.91
C ASN A 56 -15.10 -11.30 6.71
#